data_AF-A0A2V6A7C0-F1
#
_entry.id   AF-A0A2V6A7C0-F1
#
_cell.length_a   1.000
_cell.length_b   1.000
_cell.length_c   1.000
_cell.angle_alpha   90.00
_cell.angle_beta   90.00
_cell.angle_gamma   90.00
#
_symmetry.space_group_name_H-M   'P 1'
#
loop_
_entity.id
_entity.type
_entity.pdbx_description
1 polymer ?
#
loop_
_entity_poly.entity_id
_entity_poly.type
_entity_poly.pdbx_seq_one_letter_code
_entity_poly.pdbx_strand_id
1 'polypeptide(L)'
;MAVDLGQIIPPLVRAKVDFILIGGMAAILHGSARVTFDVDLVYSRAHKNIERLAAALAVHGPSLRDPPLNLHSRGTPRRSAAA
;
A
#
# COMPACT_ATOMS: atom_id res chain seq x y z
N MET A 1 9.06 5.21 -15.26
CA MET A 1 8.54 4.20 -14.30
C MET A 1 7.05 4.08 -14.54
N ALA A 2 6.52 2.87 -14.71
CA ALA A 2 5.09 2.63 -14.88
C ALA A 2 4.55 1.98 -13.60
N VAL A 3 3.30 2.30 -13.24
CA VAL A 3 2.60 1.66 -12.12
C VAL A 3 2.19 0.26 -12.54
N ASP A 4 2.58 -0.76 -11.77
CA ASP A 4 2.12 -2.14 -11.97
C ASP A 4 1.02 -2.49 -10.95
N LEU A 5 -0.24 -2.30 -11.36
CA LEU A 5 -1.41 -2.66 -10.55
C LEU A 5 -1.49 -4.18 -10.29
N GLY A 6 -0.89 -5.02 -11.14
CA GLY A 6 -0.88 -6.47 -11.02
C GLY A 6 -0.11 -6.99 -9.80
N GLN A 7 0.85 -6.21 -9.29
CA GLN A 7 1.61 -6.55 -8.08
C GLN A 7 0.93 -6.10 -6.79
N ILE A 8 -0.07 -5.21 -6.86
CA ILE A 8 -0.71 -4.61 -5.69
C ILE A 8 -2.16 -5.07 -5.53
N ILE A 9 -2.99 -4.96 -6.57
CA ILE A 9 -4.44 -5.21 -6.44
C ILE A 9 -4.76 -6.69 -6.20
N PRO A 10 -4.22 -7.66 -6.97
CA PRO A 10 -4.57 -9.08 -6.77
C PRO A 10 -4.21 -9.64 -5.38
N PRO A 11 -3.04 -9.32 -4.77
CA PRO A 11 -2.77 -9.70 -3.38
C PRO A 11 -3.80 -9.19 -2.38
N LEU A 12 -4.23 -7.93 -2.49
CA LEU A 12 -5.23 -7.33 -1.58
C LEU A 12 -6.60 -8.01 -1.73
N VAL A 13 -7.00 -8.30 -2.97
CA VAL A 13 -8.25 -9.03 -3.26
C VAL A 13 -8.20 -10.45 -2.68
N ARG A 14 -7.12 -11.21 -2.91
CA ARG A 14 -6.96 -12.56 -2.36
C ARG A 14 -6.97 -12.59 -0.83
N ALA A 15 -6.39 -11.57 -0.20
CA ALA A 15 -6.39 -11.41 1.25
C ALA A 15 -7.73 -10.92 1.82
N LYS A 16 -8.74 -10.65 0.97
CA LYS A 16 -10.06 -10.11 1.36
C LYS A 16 -9.94 -8.82 2.16
N VAL A 17 -9.09 -7.92 1.66
CA VAL A 17 -8.98 -6.56 2.18
C VAL A 17 -10.16 -5.74 1.66
N ASP A 18 -10.83 -5.04 2.56
CA ASP A 18 -11.86 -4.06 2.27
C ASP A 18 -11.19 -2.72 1.94
N PHE A 19 -11.11 -2.39 0.66
CA PHE A 19 -10.51 -1.16 0.16
C PHE A 19 -11.23 -0.62 -1.08
N ILE A 20 -11.00 0.66 -1.36
CA ILE A 20 -11.43 1.34 -2.58
C ILE A 20 -10.19 1.97 -3.21
N LEU A 21 -9.98 1.70 -4.50
CA LEU A 21 -8.98 2.41 -5.31
C LEU A 21 -9.46 3.84 -5.54
N ILE A 22 -8.61 4.81 -5.21
CA ILE A 22 -8.89 6.24 -5.38
C ILE A 22 -7.76 6.89 -6.19
N GLY A 23 -7.74 8.23 -6.21
CA GLY A 23 -6.64 9.00 -6.78
C GLY A 23 -6.52 8.90 -8.31
N GLY A 24 -5.30 9.06 -8.80
CA GLY A 24 -5.01 9.12 -10.24
C GLY A 24 -5.39 7.84 -10.97
N MET A 25 -5.15 6.67 -10.37
CA MET A 25 -5.50 5.38 -10.99
C MET A 25 -7.00 5.15 -11.13
N ALA A 26 -7.79 5.51 -10.12
CA ALA A 26 -9.25 5.49 -10.27
C ALA A 26 -9.72 6.43 -11.40
N ALA A 27 -9.15 7.64 -11.48
CA ALA A 27 -9.50 8.58 -12.55
C ALA A 27 -9.15 8.06 -13.95
N ILE A 28 -7.98 7.42 -14.12
CA ILE A 28 -7.58 6.82 -15.41
C ILE A 28 -8.52 5.68 -15.80
N LEU A 29 -8.92 4.81 -14.86
CA LEU A 29 -9.90 3.75 -15.11
C LEU A 29 -11.25 4.30 -15.60
N HIS A 30 -11.58 5.54 -15.22
CA HIS A 30 -12.77 6.27 -15.68
C HIS A 30 -12.51 7.18 -16.91
N GLY A 31 -11.39 7.02 -17.61
CA GLY A 31 -11.10 7.70 -18.88
C GLY A 31 -10.40 9.05 -18.76
N SER A 32 -9.92 9.43 -17.59
CA SER A 32 -9.15 10.68 -17.42
C SER A 32 -7.75 10.56 -18.04
N ALA A 33 -7.34 11.57 -18.81
CA ALA A 33 -5.94 11.73 -19.27
C ALA A 33 -5.07 12.37 -18.17
N ARG A 34 -4.78 11.62 -17.11
CA ARG A 34 -3.86 12.04 -16.02
C ARG A 34 -2.57 11.22 -16.07
N VAL A 35 -1.49 11.82 -15.61
CA VAL A 35 -0.25 11.11 -15.32
C VAL A 35 -0.18 10.88 -13.80
N THR A 36 0.03 9.64 -13.37
CA THR A 36 0.38 9.31 -11.99
C THR A 36 1.38 8.15 -11.95
N PHE A 37 2.13 8.09 -10.86
CA PHE A 37 3.16 7.09 -10.60
C PHE A 37 2.97 6.36 -9.26
N ASP A 38 1.82 6.56 -8.62
CA ASP A 38 1.43 5.94 -7.35
C ASP A 38 0.06 5.25 -7.44
N VAL A 39 -0.25 4.50 -6.37
CA VAL A 39 -1.53 3.84 -6.16
C VAL A 39 -2.06 4.29 -4.80
N ASP A 40 -3.19 4.98 -4.81
CA ASP A 40 -3.85 5.43 -3.60
C ASP A 40 -5.05 4.55 -3.28
N LEU A 41 -5.12 4.07 -2.04
CA LEU A 41 -6.24 3.27 -1.54
C LEU A 41 -6.79 3.90 -0.26
N VAL A 42 -8.11 3.91 -0.13
CA VAL A 42 -8.77 4.03 1.18
C VAL A 42 -9.21 2.64 1.62
N TYR A 43 -9.16 2.37 2.92
CA TYR A 43 -9.45 1.06 3.47
C TYR A 43 -10.31 1.17 4.74
N SER A 44 -11.09 0.12 5.02
CA SER A 44 -11.82 0.02 6.28
C SER A 44 -10.85 -0.04 7.46
N ARG A 45 -11.07 0.78 8.50
CA ARG A 45 -10.25 0.77 9.73
C ARG A 45 -10.66 -0.31 10.74
N ALA A 46 -11.54 -1.23 10.36
CA ALA A 46 -11.85 -2.39 11.19
C ALA A 46 -10.56 -3.18 11.46
N HIS A 47 -10.34 -3.59 12.70
CA HIS A 47 -9.09 -4.22 13.14
C HIS A 47 -8.67 -5.39 12.24
N LYS A 48 -9.60 -6.30 11.95
CA LYS A 48 -9.38 -7.44 11.04
C LYS A 48 -8.96 -7.03 9.63
N ASN A 49 -9.44 -5.90 9.13
CA ASN A 49 -9.07 -5.41 7.80
C ASN A 49 -7.64 -4.85 7.79
N ILE A 50 -7.26 -4.14 8.86
CA ILE A 50 -5.89 -3.63 9.04
C ILE A 50 -4.88 -4.79 9.11
N GLU A 51 -5.21 -5.88 9.82
CA GLU A 51 -4.37 -7.07 9.87
C GLU A 51 -4.18 -7.70 8.48
N ARG A 52 -5.26 -7.85 7.69
CA ARG A 52 -5.19 -8.37 6.32
C ARG A 52 -4.38 -7.47 5.40
N LEU A 53 -4.59 -6.15 5.50
CA LEU A 53 -3.86 -5.15 4.73
C LEU A 53 -2.36 -5.23 5.03
N ALA A 54 -1.99 -5.23 6.32
CA ALA A 54 -0.60 -5.31 6.75
C ALA A 54 0.06 -6.61 6.29
N ALA A 55 -0.63 -7.75 6.43
CA ALA A 55 -0.13 -9.05 5.97
C ALA A 55 0.05 -9.10 4.44
N ALA A 56 -0.91 -8.59 3.67
CA ALA A 56 -0.86 -8.58 2.21
C ALA A 56 0.25 -7.67 1.66
N LEU A 57 0.53 -6.56 2.35
CA LEU A 57 1.58 -5.61 1.96
C LEU A 57 2.97 -5.99 2.47
N ALA A 58 3.10 -6.92 3.41
CA ALA A 58 4.37 -7.23 4.08
C ALA A 58 5.53 -7.56 3.12
N VAL A 59 5.24 -8.24 2.00
CA VAL A 59 6.24 -8.59 0.97
C VAL A 59 6.91 -7.37 0.32
N HIS A 60 6.22 -6.22 0.32
CA HIS A 60 6.71 -4.97 -0.26
C HIS A 60 7.50 -4.12 0.74
N GLY A 61 7.65 -4.59 1.99
CA GLY A 61 8.38 -3.87 3.04
C GLY A 61 7.87 -2.45 3.32
N PRO A 62 6.56 -2.25 3.53
CA PRO A 62 5.98 -0.93 3.65
C PRO A 62 6.52 -0.20 4.89
N SER A 63 6.80 1.09 4.72
CA SER A 63 7.08 2.00 5.82
C SER A 63 5.91 2.96 6.01
N LEU A 64 5.69 3.37 7.26
CA LEU A 64 4.78 4.47 7.53
C LEU A 64 5.43 5.77 7.05
N ARG A 65 4.66 6.58 6.34
CA ARG A 65 5.04 7.97 6.07
C ARG A 65 4.87 8.73 7.39
N ASP A 66 5.94 9.37 7.84
CA ASP A 66 6.01 10.13 9.09
C ASP A 66 5.54 9.33 10.32
N PRO A 67 6.23 8.22 10.67
CA PRO A 67 5.86 7.47 11.86
C PRO A 67 5.98 8.37 13.10
N PRO A 68 5.08 8.26 14.08
CA PRO A 68 5.25 8.95 15.34
C PRO A 68 6.60 8.54 15.96
N LEU A 69 7.25 9.48 16.64
CA LEU A 69 8.67 9.40 17.05
C LEU A 69 9.03 8.14 17.86
N ASN A 70 8.04 7.42 18.37
CA ASN A 70 8.15 6.22 19.21
C ASN A 70 7.63 4.93 18.56
N LEU A 71 7.31 4.91 17.26
CA LEU A 71 6.82 3.72 16.58
C LEU A 71 7.96 2.95 15.91
N HIS A 72 8.45 1.91 16.60
CA HIS A 72 9.39 0.97 16.03
C HIS A 72 8.65 0.01 15.08
N SER A 73 9.07 -0.06 13.83
CA SER A 73 8.58 -1.07 12.87
C SER A 73 8.98 -2.46 13.38
N ARG A 74 8.03 -3.19 13.96
CA ARG A 74 8.22 -4.60 14.30
C ARG A 74 8.35 -5.39 12.99
N GLY A 75 9.58 -5.71 12.58
CA GLY A 75 9.84 -6.77 11.60
C GLY A 75 10.60 -6.44 10.32
N THR A 76 11.20 -5.25 10.15
CA THR A 76 12.12 -5.02 9.02
C THR A 76 13.57 -5.21 9.47
N PRO A 77 14.38 -6.08 8.82
CA PRO A 77 15.82 -6.11 9.06
C PRO A 77 16.39 -4.75 8.66
N ARG A 78 16.99 -4.08 9.63
CA ARG A 78 17.68 -2.80 9.47
C ARG A 78 18.81 -3.02 8.46
N ARG A 79 18.63 -2.60 7.20
CA ARG A 79 19.76 -2.51 6.27
C ARG A 79 20.74 -1.53 6.89
N SER A 80 21.91 -2.02 7.28
CA SER A 80 23.01 -1.20 7.76
C SER A 80 23.33 -0.16 6.70
N ALA A 81 23.23 1.11 7.08
CA ALA A 81 23.91 2.17 6.35
C ALA A 81 25.41 1.85 6.38
N ALA A 82 25.96 1.41 5.25
CA ALA A 82 27.39 1.46 5.02
C ALA A 82 27.73 2.91 4.65
N ALA A 83 28.77 3.40 5.31
CA ALA A 83 29.39 4.71 5.14
C ALA A 83 29.95 4.92 3.72
#